data_AF-M0LTD1-F1
#
_entry.id   AF-M0LTD1-F1
#
_cell.length_a   1.000
_cell.length_b   1.000
_cell.length_c   1.000
_cell.angle_alpha   90.00
_cell.angle_beta   90.00
_cell.angle_gamma   90.00
#
_symmetry.space_group_name_H-M   'P 1'
#
loop_
_entity.id
_entity.type
_entity.pdbx_description
1 polymer ?
#
loop_
_entity_poly.entity_id
_entity_poly.type
_entity_poly.pdbx_seq_one_letter_code
_entity_poly.pdbx_strand_id
1 'polypeptide(L)'
;MPRDVRTGFGLRLQNRGVELDFKSAGYFHDQGIETVFDGRTARPVAVPNYRVPADDELDILFDRGAQLKEFLRSEKTSDGNKRSTPTASLSRLEERLAAEAAGKLGVVRSAVQREYDLVFVWLGFLDTIGHVAPVAAETDPGWQERAYRMAARWTEDVKRMLQPEDRVFCVSDHGLQDGDHTHNAFLGAPSEELLDGAESVLDVRDVLENATESHRIIAEPPVRAAYSGRSSTHARTPEDVENRLSNLGYL
;
A
#
# COMPACT_ATOMS: atom_id res chain seq x y z
N MET A 1 -23.95 -13.28 -13.53
CA MET A 1 -23.58 -12.32 -14.60
C MET A 1 -22.22 -12.71 -15.16
N PRO A 2 -22.07 -12.93 -16.47
CA PRO A 2 -20.79 -13.25 -17.09
C PRO A 2 -19.73 -12.16 -16.85
N ARG A 3 -18.45 -12.54 -16.73
CA ARG A 3 -17.32 -11.64 -16.40
C ARG A 3 -17.23 -10.47 -17.39
N ASP A 4 -17.41 -10.74 -18.67
CA ASP A 4 -17.32 -9.75 -19.76
C ASP A 4 -18.41 -8.67 -19.67
N VAL A 5 -19.58 -9.04 -19.13
CA VAL A 5 -20.70 -8.11 -18.93
C VAL A 5 -20.42 -7.20 -17.73
N ARG A 6 -19.84 -7.71 -16.63
CA ARG A 6 -19.41 -6.89 -15.47
C ARG A 6 -18.28 -5.93 -15.85
N THR A 7 -17.26 -6.41 -16.55
CA THR A 7 -16.12 -5.59 -16.98
C THR A 7 -16.55 -4.53 -18.00
N GLY A 8 -17.44 -4.89 -18.94
CA GLY A 8 -18.01 -3.96 -19.91
C GLY A 8 -18.92 -2.88 -19.30
N PHE A 9 -19.64 -3.21 -18.23
CA PHE A 9 -20.49 -2.26 -17.51
C PHE A 9 -19.66 -1.33 -16.61
N GLY A 10 -18.65 -1.85 -15.91
CA GLY A 10 -17.73 -1.07 -15.07
C GLY A 10 -16.92 -0.04 -15.87
N LEU A 11 -16.42 -0.41 -17.05
CA LEU A 11 -15.72 0.51 -17.96
C LEU A 11 -16.64 1.59 -18.56
N ARG A 12 -17.91 1.26 -18.82
CA ARG A 12 -18.90 2.24 -19.31
C ARG A 12 -19.30 3.26 -18.26
N LEU A 13 -19.31 2.89 -16.98
CA LEU A 13 -19.57 3.80 -15.87
C LEU A 13 -18.39 4.73 -15.62
N GLN A 14 -17.15 4.21 -15.62
CA GLN A 14 -15.93 5.04 -15.54
C GLN A 14 -15.84 6.08 -16.67
N ASN A 15 -16.20 5.71 -17.90
CA ASN A 15 -16.16 6.63 -19.05
C ASN A 15 -17.27 7.69 -19.06
N ARG A 16 -18.26 7.59 -18.16
CA ARG A 16 -19.38 8.54 -18.04
C ARG A 16 -19.23 9.49 -16.84
N GLY A 17 -18.05 9.56 -16.23
CA GLY A 17 -17.81 10.45 -15.09
C GLY A 17 -18.55 10.02 -13.82
N VAL A 18 -18.96 8.74 -13.73
CA VAL A 18 -19.32 8.15 -12.44
C VAL A 18 -18.00 8.04 -11.68
N GLU A 19 -17.79 8.94 -10.72
CA GLU A 19 -16.70 8.82 -9.76
C GLU A 19 -16.69 7.38 -9.25
N LEU A 20 -15.51 6.77 -9.24
CA LEU A 20 -15.30 5.48 -8.58
C LEU A 20 -15.91 5.62 -7.18
N ASP A 21 -16.94 4.82 -6.89
CA ASP A 21 -17.70 4.82 -5.64
C ASP A 21 -16.81 4.23 -4.53
N PHE A 22 -15.77 4.99 -4.18
CA PHE A 22 -14.82 4.66 -3.14
C PHE A 22 -15.54 4.77 -1.80
N LYS A 23 -15.85 3.61 -1.22
CA LYS A 23 -16.55 3.54 0.06
C LYS A 23 -15.69 4.15 1.16
N SER A 24 -16.30 4.98 2.01
CA SER A 24 -15.68 5.50 3.23
C SER A 24 -15.77 4.47 4.36
N ALA A 25 -14.99 4.63 5.42
CA ALA A 25 -15.16 3.82 6.63
C ALA A 25 -16.61 3.88 7.17
N GLY A 26 -17.24 5.06 7.13
CA GLY A 26 -18.64 5.26 7.55
C GLY A 26 -19.65 4.43 6.74
N TYR A 27 -19.39 4.20 5.45
CA TYR A 27 -20.27 3.34 4.63
C TYR A 27 -20.38 1.92 5.20
N PHE A 28 -19.28 1.31 5.63
CA PHE A 28 -19.32 -0.06 6.17
C PHE A 28 -20.11 -0.12 7.47
N HIS A 29 -19.90 0.87 8.34
CA HIS A 29 -20.67 1.02 9.58
C HIS A 29 -22.18 1.17 9.30
N ASP A 30 -22.55 2.08 8.40
CA ASP A 30 -23.95 2.34 8.05
C ASP A 30 -24.65 1.14 7.39
N GLN A 31 -23.88 0.27 6.73
CA GLN A 31 -24.37 -0.96 6.13
C GLN A 31 -24.31 -2.18 7.07
N GLY A 32 -23.80 -2.02 8.30
CA GLY A 32 -23.61 -3.12 9.23
C GLY A 32 -22.63 -4.18 8.73
N ILE A 33 -21.66 -3.77 7.89
CA ILE A 33 -20.61 -4.63 7.37
C ILE A 33 -19.39 -4.48 8.28
N GLU A 34 -19.04 -5.57 8.97
CA GLU A 34 -17.86 -5.59 9.83
C GLU A 34 -16.57 -5.56 9.02
N THR A 35 -15.54 -4.92 9.57
CA THR A 35 -14.22 -4.81 8.99
C THR A 35 -13.14 -5.24 9.98
N VAL A 36 -11.95 -5.57 9.46
CA VAL A 36 -10.77 -5.90 10.30
C VAL A 36 -10.32 -4.74 11.20
N PHE A 37 -10.84 -3.54 11.00
CA PHE A 37 -10.52 -2.34 11.79
C PHE A 37 -11.45 -2.16 12.98
N ASP A 38 -12.59 -2.85 13.01
CA ASP A 38 -13.59 -2.65 14.05
C ASP A 38 -13.05 -3.09 15.42
N GLY A 39 -13.38 -2.32 16.46
CA GLY A 39 -12.97 -2.61 17.83
C GLY A 39 -11.48 -2.43 18.13
N ARG A 40 -10.71 -1.81 17.22
CA ARG A 40 -9.25 -1.68 17.34
C ARG A 40 -8.79 -0.23 17.21
N THR A 41 -7.66 0.08 17.85
CA THR A 41 -6.87 1.26 17.52
C THR A 41 -6.07 0.98 16.25
N ALA A 42 -6.69 1.24 15.09
CA ALA A 42 -6.13 0.90 13.78
C ALA A 42 -5.72 2.13 12.96
N ARG A 43 -4.67 1.98 12.15
CA ARG A 43 -4.26 2.91 11.09
C ARG A 43 -4.37 2.24 9.72
N PRO A 44 -5.54 2.29 9.06
CA PRO A 44 -5.62 2.00 7.63
C PRO A 44 -4.86 3.08 6.86
N VAL A 45 -4.16 2.71 5.80
CA VAL A 45 -3.35 3.61 4.97
C VAL A 45 -3.62 3.29 3.49
N ALA A 46 -4.36 4.18 2.85
CA ALA A 46 -4.70 4.14 1.43
C ALA A 46 -5.39 2.83 0.99
N VAL A 47 -6.24 2.27 1.85
CA VAL A 47 -6.96 1.01 1.60
C VAL A 47 -8.05 1.23 0.54
N PRO A 48 -8.03 0.49 -0.58
CA PRO A 48 -9.04 0.63 -1.62
C PRO A 48 -10.44 0.39 -1.07
N ASN A 49 -11.39 1.26 -1.45
CA ASN A 49 -12.77 1.21 -0.97
C ASN A 49 -12.88 1.22 0.57
N TYR A 50 -11.93 1.81 1.28
CA TYR A 50 -12.03 2.09 2.71
C TYR A 50 -11.35 3.43 3.00
N ARG A 51 -11.97 4.51 2.51
CA ARG A 51 -11.41 5.87 2.61
C ARG A 51 -11.55 6.40 4.03
N VAL A 52 -10.44 6.91 4.57
CA VAL A 52 -10.38 7.60 5.87
C VAL A 52 -9.84 9.03 5.71
N PRO A 53 -10.28 10.00 6.52
CA PRO A 53 -9.86 11.41 6.39
C PRO A 53 -8.33 11.62 6.41
N ALA A 54 -7.64 10.84 7.25
CA ALA A 54 -6.19 10.95 7.40
C ALA A 54 -5.40 10.58 6.13
N ASP A 55 -6.01 9.90 5.14
CA ASP A 55 -5.34 9.63 3.88
C ASP A 55 -5.45 10.83 2.91
N ASP A 56 -6.53 11.60 3.00
CA ASP A 56 -6.72 12.85 2.26
C ASP A 56 -5.81 13.96 2.81
N GLU A 57 -5.73 14.09 4.13
CA GLU A 57 -4.90 15.09 4.81
C GLU A 57 -3.40 14.92 4.52
N LEU A 58 -2.96 13.68 4.27
CA LEU A 58 -1.57 13.35 3.96
C LEU A 58 -1.27 13.33 2.45
N ASP A 59 -2.26 13.58 1.60
CA ASP A 59 -2.14 13.52 0.13
C ASP A 59 -1.54 12.18 -0.36
N ILE A 60 -1.92 11.07 0.29
CA ILE A 60 -1.46 9.71 -0.03
C ILE A 60 -2.50 8.89 -0.81
N LEU A 61 -3.71 9.44 -0.98
CA LEU A 61 -4.69 8.90 -1.91
C LEU A 61 -4.41 9.40 -3.31
N PHE A 62 -4.34 8.46 -4.24
CA PHE A 62 -4.11 8.76 -5.64
C PHE A 62 -5.31 8.27 -6.43
N ASP A 63 -5.92 9.15 -7.23
CA ASP A 63 -6.74 8.69 -8.36
C ASP A 63 -5.79 8.05 -9.37
N ARG A 64 -5.50 6.77 -9.15
CA ARG A 64 -4.61 5.98 -9.99
C ARG A 64 -5.12 5.95 -11.43
N GLY A 65 -6.43 5.93 -11.64
CA GLY A 65 -7.03 5.93 -12.97
C GLY A 65 -6.77 7.22 -13.73
N ALA A 66 -6.86 8.38 -13.07
CA ALA A 66 -6.54 9.67 -13.68
C ALA A 66 -5.03 9.89 -13.83
N GLN A 67 -4.24 9.57 -12.80
CA GLN A 67 -2.82 9.87 -12.78
C GLN A 67 -2.00 8.93 -13.66
N LEU A 68 -2.38 7.65 -13.75
CA LEU A 68 -1.69 6.72 -14.63
C LEU A 68 -2.02 6.98 -16.11
N LYS A 69 -3.06 7.75 -16.48
CA LYS A 69 -3.32 8.12 -17.88
C LYS A 69 -2.20 8.95 -18.51
N GLU A 70 -1.44 9.70 -17.70
CA GLU A 70 -0.27 10.44 -18.18
C GLU A 70 0.88 9.49 -18.54
N PHE A 71 0.96 8.34 -17.88
CA PHE A 71 2.06 7.39 -18.00
C PHE A 71 1.71 6.14 -18.80
N LEU A 72 0.43 5.82 -18.96
CA LEU A 72 -0.09 4.60 -19.56
C LEU A 72 -1.22 4.91 -20.53
N ARG A 73 -1.14 4.32 -21.72
CA ARG A 73 -2.25 4.18 -22.66
C ARG A 73 -2.78 2.76 -22.58
N SER A 74 -4.06 2.62 -22.30
CA SER A 74 -4.72 1.32 -22.34
C SER A 74 -5.52 1.15 -23.62
N GLU A 75 -5.33 0.03 -24.31
CA GLU A 75 -6.07 -0.34 -25.51
C GLU A 75 -6.72 -1.71 -25.32
N LYS A 76 -7.86 -1.93 -25.97
CA LYS A 76 -8.42 -3.26 -26.10
C LYS A 76 -7.78 -3.95 -27.30
N THR A 77 -7.17 -5.09 -27.08
CA THR A 77 -6.65 -5.95 -28.14
C THR A 77 -7.80 -6.69 -28.83
N SER A 78 -7.53 -7.25 -30.01
CA SER A 78 -8.53 -7.93 -30.86
C SER A 78 -9.15 -9.18 -30.24
N ASP A 79 -8.48 -9.76 -29.24
CA ASP A 79 -8.92 -10.88 -28.40
C ASP A 79 -9.78 -10.43 -27.19
N GLY A 80 -9.97 -9.12 -26.99
CA GLY A 80 -10.76 -8.54 -25.90
C GLY A 80 -9.97 -8.21 -24.63
N ASN A 81 -8.68 -8.57 -24.57
CA ASN A 81 -7.80 -8.26 -23.44
C ASN A 81 -7.43 -6.77 -23.40
N LYS A 82 -6.91 -6.31 -22.26
CA LYS A 82 -6.50 -4.91 -22.07
C LYS A 82 -4.98 -4.83 -22.07
N ARG A 83 -4.42 -4.21 -23.11
CA ARG A 83 -2.97 -3.93 -23.18
C ARG A 83 -2.70 -2.54 -22.61
N SER A 84 -1.82 -2.44 -21.63
CA SER A 84 -1.35 -1.16 -21.08
C SER A 84 0.07 -0.87 -21.58
N THR A 85 0.21 0.19 -22.36
CA THR A 85 1.48 0.62 -22.96
C THR A 85 1.95 1.91 -22.29
N PRO A 86 3.20 1.98 -21.82
CA PRO A 86 3.75 3.24 -21.31
C PRO A 86 3.76 4.36 -22.36
N THR A 87 3.23 5.52 -22.00
CA THR A 87 3.34 6.78 -22.78
C THR A 87 4.55 7.61 -22.32
N ALA A 88 5.04 7.37 -21.11
CA ALA A 88 6.29 7.88 -20.58
C ALA A 88 7.38 6.79 -20.62
N SER A 89 8.64 7.17 -20.37
CA SER A 89 9.71 6.18 -20.20
C SER A 89 9.44 5.30 -18.98
N LEU A 90 9.87 4.03 -19.04
CA LEU A 90 9.74 3.08 -17.93
C LEU A 90 10.37 3.61 -16.64
N SER A 91 11.49 4.33 -16.73
CA SER A 91 12.14 4.96 -15.57
C SER A 91 11.25 5.99 -14.88
N ARG A 92 10.57 6.87 -15.64
CA ARG A 92 9.66 7.88 -15.05
C ARG A 92 8.44 7.22 -14.39
N LEU A 93 7.93 6.15 -14.99
CA LEU A 93 6.86 5.36 -14.39
C LEU A 93 7.34 4.68 -13.09
N GLU A 94 8.52 4.06 -13.11
CA GLU A 94 9.14 3.40 -11.95
C GLU A 94 9.35 4.39 -10.79
N GLU A 95 9.93 5.57 -11.07
CA GLU A 95 10.11 6.66 -10.09
C GLU A 95 8.79 7.12 -9.48
N ARG A 96 7.75 7.31 -10.31
CA ARG A 96 6.42 7.72 -9.85
C ARG A 96 5.81 6.68 -8.92
N LEU A 97 5.83 5.41 -9.33
CA LEU A 97 5.27 4.30 -8.56
C LEU A 97 6.05 4.09 -7.24
N ALA A 98 7.37 4.24 -7.27
CA ALA A 98 8.21 4.17 -6.08
C ALA A 98 7.94 5.33 -5.10
N ALA A 99 7.73 6.55 -5.62
CA ALA A 99 7.38 7.71 -4.80
C ALA A 99 6.03 7.52 -4.08
N GLU A 100 5.01 7.00 -4.78
CA GLU A 100 3.71 6.65 -4.18
C GLU A 100 3.89 5.64 -3.03
N ALA A 101 4.64 4.57 -3.28
CA ALA A 101 4.88 3.55 -2.27
C ALA A 101 5.65 4.11 -1.06
N ALA A 102 6.69 4.91 -1.31
CA ALA A 102 7.51 5.52 -0.27
C ALA A 102 6.71 6.48 0.63
N GLY A 103 5.79 7.27 0.07
CA GLY A 103 4.90 8.14 0.85
C GLY A 103 4.05 7.35 1.85
N LYS A 104 3.42 6.26 1.39
CA LYS A 104 2.62 5.37 2.24
C LYS A 104 3.46 4.65 3.29
N LEU A 105 4.65 4.18 2.92
CA LEU A 105 5.61 3.55 3.86
C LEU A 105 6.17 4.56 4.88
N GLY A 106 6.23 5.84 4.54
CA GLY A 106 6.53 6.92 5.49
C GLY A 106 5.52 7.01 6.62
N VAL A 107 4.22 6.86 6.29
CA VAL A 107 3.15 6.78 7.30
C VAL A 107 3.32 5.55 8.17
N VAL A 108 3.61 4.38 7.59
CA VAL A 108 3.89 3.15 8.34
C VAL A 108 5.07 3.36 9.30
N ARG A 109 6.17 3.93 8.84
CA ARG A 109 7.36 4.23 9.67
C ARG A 109 7.04 5.16 10.85
N SER A 110 6.09 6.08 10.70
CA SER A 110 5.61 6.90 11.81
C SER A 110 4.68 6.10 12.74
N ALA A 111 3.77 5.30 12.18
CA ALA A 111 2.77 4.54 12.92
C ALA A 111 3.37 3.45 13.81
N VAL A 112 4.41 2.72 13.35
CA VAL A 112 5.06 1.65 14.14
C VAL A 112 5.67 2.14 15.46
N GLN A 113 5.89 3.46 15.60
CA GLN A 113 6.40 4.09 16.80
C GLN A 113 5.32 4.34 17.86
N ARG A 114 4.05 4.09 17.53
CA ARG A 114 2.89 4.32 18.39
C ARG A 114 2.17 3.01 18.71
N GLU A 115 1.35 3.03 19.73
CA GLU A 115 0.58 1.89 20.24
C GLU A 115 -0.67 1.60 19.38
N TYR A 116 -0.48 1.40 18.06
CA TYR A 116 -1.54 0.90 17.18
C TYR A 116 -1.65 -0.62 17.31
N ASP A 117 -2.88 -1.13 17.36
CA ASP A 117 -3.18 -2.56 17.33
C ASP A 117 -2.98 -3.14 15.93
N LEU A 118 -3.30 -2.34 14.91
CA LEU A 118 -3.23 -2.73 13.50
C LEU A 118 -2.82 -1.54 12.63
N VAL A 119 -1.74 -1.69 11.87
CA VAL A 119 -1.39 -0.78 10.78
C VAL A 119 -1.56 -1.55 9.47
N PHE A 120 -2.51 -1.13 8.63
CA PHE A 120 -2.81 -1.80 7.37
C PHE A 120 -2.53 -0.86 6.21
N VAL A 121 -1.51 -1.17 5.41
CA VAL A 121 -1.11 -0.36 4.25
C VAL A 121 -1.39 -1.09 2.96
N TRP A 122 -2.02 -0.41 2.00
CA TRP A 122 -2.18 -0.95 0.65
C TRP A 122 -1.21 -0.30 -0.34
N LEU A 123 -0.48 -1.15 -1.07
CA LEU A 123 0.48 -0.75 -2.08
C LEU A 123 0.07 -1.32 -3.44
N GLY A 124 -0.53 -0.51 -4.31
CA GLY A 124 -0.79 -0.92 -5.71
C GLY A 124 0.45 -0.94 -6.60
N PHE A 125 1.66 -0.84 -6.03
CA PHE A 125 2.91 -0.79 -6.79
C PHE A 125 3.02 -1.99 -7.74
N LEU A 126 3.00 -3.22 -7.20
CA LEU A 126 3.14 -4.44 -8.00
C LEU A 126 1.97 -4.69 -8.96
N ASP A 127 0.77 -4.18 -8.64
CA ASP A 127 -0.39 -4.29 -9.53
C ASP A 127 -0.12 -3.59 -10.88
N THR A 128 0.35 -2.35 -10.83
CA THR A 128 0.67 -1.61 -12.05
C THR A 128 1.92 -2.14 -12.75
N ILE A 129 2.92 -2.60 -12.00
CA ILE A 129 4.08 -3.29 -12.59
C ILE A 129 3.60 -4.50 -13.41
N GLY A 130 2.74 -5.35 -12.84
CA GLY A 130 2.28 -6.56 -13.54
C GLY A 130 1.46 -6.25 -14.79
N HIS A 131 0.59 -5.23 -14.76
CA HIS A 131 -0.16 -4.79 -15.95
C HIS A 131 0.71 -4.27 -17.09
N VAL A 132 1.88 -3.72 -16.77
CA VAL A 132 2.80 -3.09 -17.74
C VAL A 132 3.90 -4.06 -18.18
N ALA A 133 4.19 -5.10 -17.38
CA ALA A 133 5.26 -6.05 -17.59
C ALA A 133 5.32 -6.66 -19.01
N PRO A 134 4.21 -7.07 -19.66
CA PRO A 134 4.27 -7.65 -21.01
C PRO A 134 4.87 -6.69 -22.04
N VAL A 135 4.54 -5.40 -21.93
CA VAL A 135 5.05 -4.36 -22.83
C VAL A 135 6.44 -3.91 -22.40
N ALA A 136 6.68 -3.78 -21.09
CA ALA A 136 7.99 -3.38 -20.58
C ALA A 136 9.08 -4.40 -20.96
N ALA A 137 8.76 -5.70 -20.94
CA ALA A 137 9.72 -6.76 -21.26
C ALA A 137 10.29 -6.70 -22.68
N GLU A 138 9.60 -6.03 -23.62
CA GLU A 138 10.11 -5.77 -24.96
C GLU A 138 11.35 -4.84 -24.96
N THR A 139 11.54 -4.05 -23.89
CA THR A 139 12.61 -3.04 -23.79
C THR A 139 13.52 -3.23 -22.57
N ASP A 140 12.98 -3.71 -21.44
CA ASP A 140 13.71 -4.05 -20.22
C ASP A 140 13.12 -5.35 -19.62
N PRO A 141 13.59 -6.53 -20.05
CA PRO A 141 13.08 -7.82 -19.56
C PRO A 141 13.30 -8.03 -18.05
N GLY A 142 14.21 -7.30 -17.42
CA GLY A 142 14.46 -7.36 -15.98
C GLY A 142 13.59 -6.40 -15.14
N TRP A 143 12.74 -5.58 -15.78
CA TRP A 143 11.98 -4.52 -15.13
C TRP A 143 11.05 -5.05 -14.04
N GLN A 144 10.24 -6.07 -14.36
CA GLN A 144 9.30 -6.67 -13.41
C GLN A 144 10.04 -7.31 -12.23
N GLU A 145 11.07 -8.13 -12.48
CA GLU A 145 11.83 -8.79 -11.43
C GLU A 145 12.46 -7.76 -10.46
N ARG A 146 13.06 -6.70 -10.99
CA ARG A 146 13.63 -5.62 -10.18
C ARG A 146 12.58 -4.94 -9.31
N ALA A 147 11.39 -4.69 -9.84
CA ALA A 147 10.30 -4.11 -9.08
C ALA A 147 9.82 -5.04 -7.95
N TYR A 148 9.71 -6.36 -8.18
CA TYR A 148 9.43 -7.34 -7.12
C TYR A 148 10.51 -7.34 -6.04
N ARG A 149 11.79 -7.28 -6.44
CA ARG A 149 12.92 -7.17 -5.49
C ARG A 149 12.87 -5.88 -4.69
N MET A 150 12.42 -4.77 -5.27
CA MET A 150 12.22 -3.50 -4.56
C MET A 150 11.10 -3.59 -3.53
N ALA A 151 9.95 -4.17 -3.90
CA ALA A 151 8.86 -4.40 -2.96
C ALA A 151 9.29 -5.32 -1.79
N ALA A 152 10.03 -6.40 -2.08
CA ALA A 152 10.59 -7.26 -1.05
C ALA A 152 11.53 -6.52 -0.09
N ARG A 153 12.37 -5.60 -0.60
CA ARG A 153 13.23 -4.75 0.24
C ARG A 153 12.44 -3.83 1.15
N TRP A 154 11.34 -3.25 0.67
CA TRP A 154 10.46 -2.43 1.52
C TRP A 154 9.81 -3.25 2.63
N THR A 155 9.38 -4.48 2.35
CA THR A 155 8.88 -5.39 3.39
C THR A 155 9.95 -5.69 4.44
N GLU A 156 11.19 -5.95 4.02
CA GLU A 156 12.32 -6.13 4.95
C GLU A 156 12.65 -4.86 5.74
N ASP A 157 12.53 -3.67 5.13
CA ASP A 157 12.67 -2.39 5.83
C ASP A 157 11.60 -2.24 6.91
N VAL A 158 10.34 -2.57 6.61
CA VAL A 158 9.25 -2.58 7.59
C VAL A 158 9.57 -3.55 8.73
N LYS A 159 9.92 -4.79 8.41
CA LYS A 159 10.26 -5.82 9.39
C LYS A 159 11.41 -5.39 10.32
N ARG A 160 12.42 -4.69 9.81
CA ARG A 160 13.53 -4.18 10.62
C ARG A 160 13.14 -3.07 11.61
N MET A 161 12.03 -2.39 11.38
CA MET A 161 11.52 -1.35 12.28
C MET A 161 10.66 -1.91 13.41
N LEU A 162 10.17 -3.14 13.27
CA LEU A 162 9.29 -3.80 14.22
C LEU A 162 10.04 -4.25 15.48
N GLN A 163 9.35 -4.19 16.62
CA GLN A 163 9.80 -4.77 17.88
C GLN A 163 9.54 -6.29 17.90
N PRO A 164 10.17 -7.07 18.80
CA PRO A 164 10.02 -8.53 18.85
C PRO A 164 8.58 -9.04 19.02
N GLU A 165 7.71 -8.27 19.66
CA GLU A 165 6.29 -8.57 19.85
C GLU A 165 5.43 -8.27 18.62
N ASP A 166 5.88 -7.37 17.74
CA ASP A 166 5.13 -6.98 16.56
C ASP A 166 5.13 -8.10 15.51
N ARG A 167 4.13 -8.09 14.63
CA ARG A 167 3.95 -9.07 13.55
C ARG A 167 3.79 -8.36 12.21
N VAL A 168 4.21 -9.02 11.13
CA VAL A 168 4.04 -8.53 9.76
C VAL A 168 3.42 -9.60 8.90
N PHE A 169 2.42 -9.21 8.13
CA PHE A 169 1.71 -10.03 7.17
C PHE A 169 1.75 -9.35 5.80
N CYS A 170 1.83 -10.15 4.75
CA CYS A 170 1.72 -9.70 3.36
C CYS A 170 0.49 -10.36 2.76
N VAL A 171 -0.43 -9.54 2.24
CA VAL A 171 -1.68 -10.00 1.64
C VAL A 171 -1.76 -9.46 0.22
N SER A 172 -2.12 -10.32 -0.73
CA SER A 172 -2.49 -9.96 -2.10
C SER A 172 -3.85 -10.57 -2.38
N ASP A 173 -4.81 -9.77 -2.81
CA ASP A 173 -6.16 -10.19 -3.16
C ASP A 173 -6.23 -10.94 -4.50
N HIS A 174 -5.20 -10.78 -5.34
CA HIS A 174 -5.06 -11.48 -6.60
C HIS A 174 -3.59 -11.63 -7.02
N GLY A 175 -3.37 -12.33 -8.12
CA GLY A 175 -2.09 -12.43 -8.80
C GLY A 175 -2.12 -11.67 -10.14
N LEU A 176 -0.99 -11.61 -10.81
CA LEU A 176 -0.85 -11.02 -12.15
C LEU A 176 0.00 -11.94 -13.03
N GLN A 177 -0.50 -12.20 -14.23
CA GLN A 177 0.20 -12.98 -15.25
C GLN A 177 -0.10 -12.38 -16.62
N ASP A 178 0.94 -12.18 -17.43
CA ASP A 178 0.82 -11.64 -18.79
C ASP A 178 0.01 -10.34 -18.91
N GLY A 179 0.01 -9.53 -17.84
CA GLY A 179 -0.72 -8.26 -17.78
C GLY A 179 -2.15 -8.36 -17.25
N ASP A 180 -2.63 -9.55 -16.91
CA ASP A 180 -4.01 -9.80 -16.48
C ASP A 180 -4.10 -10.33 -15.04
N HIS A 181 -5.18 -9.94 -14.36
CA HIS A 181 -5.48 -10.40 -13.00
C HIS A 181 -5.82 -11.90 -13.00
N THR A 182 -5.13 -12.65 -12.16
CA THR A 182 -5.40 -14.07 -11.91
C THR A 182 -6.16 -14.28 -10.60
N HIS A 183 -6.69 -15.47 -10.37
CA HIS A 183 -7.33 -15.83 -9.10
C HIS A 183 -6.33 -16.22 -7.99
N ASN A 184 -5.02 -16.08 -8.25
CA ASN A 184 -3.97 -16.49 -7.33
C ASN A 184 -3.73 -15.40 -6.29
N ALA A 185 -4.56 -15.40 -5.25
CA ALA A 185 -4.35 -14.57 -4.07
C ALA A 185 -3.23 -15.14 -3.18
N PHE A 186 -2.70 -14.31 -2.28
CA PHE A 186 -1.58 -14.66 -1.42
C PHE A 186 -1.78 -14.14 0.00
N LEU A 187 -1.44 -14.96 0.98
CA LEU A 187 -1.27 -14.58 2.38
C LEU A 187 0.06 -15.17 2.85
N GLY A 188 0.93 -14.34 3.42
CA GLY A 188 2.24 -14.78 3.90
C GLY A 188 2.70 -14.01 5.13
N ALA A 189 3.54 -14.65 5.93
CA ALA A 189 4.16 -14.10 7.12
C ALA A 189 5.59 -14.68 7.29
N PRO A 190 6.47 -14.05 8.10
CA PRO A 190 7.83 -14.54 8.32
C PRO A 190 7.95 -15.88 9.05
N SER A 191 6.90 -16.35 9.72
CA SER A 191 6.83 -17.63 10.44
C SER A 191 5.50 -18.31 10.14
N GLU A 192 5.51 -19.63 9.94
CA GLU A 192 4.30 -20.43 9.67
C GLU A 192 3.33 -20.40 10.86
N GLU A 193 3.83 -20.31 12.09
CA GLU A 193 3.01 -20.22 13.32
C GLU A 193 2.05 -19.01 13.31
N LEU A 194 2.39 -17.94 12.57
CA LEU A 194 1.53 -16.77 12.44
C LEU A 194 0.35 -17.00 11.48
N LEU A 195 0.40 -18.06 10.69
CA LEU A 195 -0.63 -18.48 9.76
C LEU A 195 -1.39 -19.71 10.27
N ASP A 196 -1.15 -20.13 11.53
CA ASP A 196 -1.83 -21.27 12.13
C ASP A 196 -3.35 -21.09 12.07
N GLY A 197 -4.02 -22.08 11.47
CA GLY A 197 -5.47 -22.08 11.28
C GLY A 197 -5.95 -21.41 9.98
N ALA A 198 -5.07 -20.79 9.19
CA ALA A 198 -5.43 -20.30 7.86
C ALA A 198 -5.45 -21.45 6.84
N GLU A 199 -6.61 -21.73 6.23
CA GLU A 199 -6.72 -22.69 5.13
C GLU A 199 -6.65 -22.00 3.76
N SER A 200 -6.97 -20.71 3.72
CA SER A 200 -7.02 -19.90 2.51
C SER A 200 -6.78 -18.41 2.81
N VAL A 201 -6.62 -17.60 1.76
CA VAL A 201 -6.56 -16.14 1.89
C VAL A 201 -7.84 -15.53 2.49
N LEU A 202 -8.97 -16.23 2.43
CA LEU A 202 -10.25 -15.73 2.94
C LEU A 202 -10.26 -15.67 4.48
N ASP A 203 -9.36 -16.41 5.12
CA ASP A 203 -9.20 -16.48 6.57
C ASP A 203 -8.31 -15.35 7.11
N VAL A 204 -7.92 -14.39 6.24
CA VAL A 204 -7.07 -13.25 6.61
C VAL A 204 -7.64 -12.45 7.79
N ARG A 205 -8.97 -12.36 7.89
CA ARG A 205 -9.61 -11.71 9.04
C ARG A 205 -9.23 -12.45 10.32
N ASP A 206 -9.54 -13.72 10.42
CA ASP A 206 -9.30 -14.53 11.62
C ASP A 206 -7.81 -14.56 12.00
N VAL A 207 -6.91 -14.63 11.02
CA VAL A 207 -5.45 -14.53 11.24
C VAL A 207 -5.07 -13.20 11.89
N LEU A 208 -5.58 -12.07 11.36
CA LEU A 208 -5.31 -10.75 11.93
C LEU A 208 -5.95 -10.59 13.30
N GLU A 209 -7.14 -11.14 13.52
CA GLU A 209 -7.82 -11.07 14.81
C GLU A 209 -7.08 -11.87 15.89
N ASN A 210 -6.54 -13.04 15.56
CA ASN A 210 -5.73 -13.85 16.47
C ASN A 210 -4.35 -13.22 16.76
N ALA A 211 -3.81 -12.45 15.82
CA ALA A 211 -2.51 -11.79 15.96
C ALA A 211 -2.58 -10.41 16.63
N THR A 212 -3.78 -9.86 16.85
CA THR A 212 -3.96 -8.51 17.40
C THR A 212 -4.79 -8.52 18.67
N GLU A 213 -4.37 -7.76 19.67
CA GLU A 213 -5.20 -7.51 20.86
C GLU A 213 -6.21 -6.40 20.54
N SER A 214 -7.45 -6.55 21.03
CA SER A 214 -8.45 -5.49 20.90
C SER A 214 -8.34 -4.53 22.08
N HIS A 215 -7.73 -3.37 21.85
CA HIS A 215 -7.68 -2.29 22.83
C HIS A 215 -8.85 -1.33 22.69
N ARG A 216 -9.00 -0.44 23.67
CA ARG A 216 -9.88 0.73 23.53
C ARG A 216 -9.47 1.50 22.27
N ILE A 217 -10.45 1.90 21.45
CA ILE A 217 -10.22 2.72 20.26
C ILE A 217 -9.72 4.10 20.67
N ILE A 218 -8.50 4.46 20.26
CA ILE A 218 -7.87 5.76 20.47
C ILE A 218 -7.45 6.32 19.11
N ALA A 219 -7.92 7.53 18.77
CA ALA A 219 -7.60 8.14 17.48
C ALA A 219 -6.09 8.40 17.29
N GLU A 220 -5.42 8.82 18.37
CA GLU A 220 -3.98 9.07 18.40
C GLU A 220 -3.35 8.28 19.56
N PRO A 221 -2.97 7.00 19.35
CA PRO A 221 -2.30 6.23 20.38
C PRO A 221 -0.97 6.87 20.77
N PRO A 222 -0.54 6.74 22.04
CA PRO A 222 0.71 7.32 22.51
C PRO A 222 1.91 6.71 21.78
N VAL A 223 3.03 7.42 21.83
CA VAL A 223 4.32 6.90 21.34
C VAL A 223 4.79 5.82 22.29
N ARG A 224 5.16 4.66 21.75
CA ARG A 224 5.70 3.54 22.52
C ARG A 224 6.97 3.96 23.24
N ALA A 225 7.18 3.43 24.44
CA ALA A 225 8.36 3.76 25.26
C ALA A 225 9.70 3.59 24.52
N ALA A 226 9.82 2.58 23.64
CA ALA A 226 11.01 2.32 22.83
C ALA A 226 11.40 3.47 21.88
N TYR A 227 10.44 4.31 21.48
CA TYR A 227 10.65 5.46 20.59
C TYR A 227 10.50 6.79 21.32
N SER A 228 10.18 6.77 22.61
CA SER A 228 10.19 7.97 23.44
C SER A 228 11.63 8.50 23.51
N GLY A 229 11.87 9.67 22.92
CA GLY A 229 13.17 10.32 22.99
C GLY A 229 13.53 10.54 24.46
N ARG A 230 14.69 10.05 24.91
CA ARG A 230 15.26 10.52 26.17
C ARG A 230 15.48 12.02 26.02
N SER A 231 14.93 12.84 26.92
CA SER A 231 15.14 14.29 27.00
C SER A 231 16.59 14.63 27.40
N SER A 232 17.56 14.10 26.66
CA SER A 232 18.99 14.24 26.90
C SER A 232 19.71 14.45 25.58
N THR A 233 19.34 15.52 24.87
CA THR A 233 20.24 16.15 23.90
C THR A 233 20.21 17.63 24.18
N HIS A 234 21.37 18.20 24.53
CA HIS A 234 21.54 19.65 24.53
C HIS A 234 21.07 20.18 23.17
N ALA A 235 20.25 21.23 23.17
CA ALA A 235 19.88 21.91 21.94
C ALA A 235 21.18 22.29 21.20
N ARG A 236 21.32 21.85 19.95
CA ARG A 236 22.45 22.26 19.09
C ARG A 236 22.43 23.78 19.01
N THR A 237 23.57 24.40 19.21
CA THR A 237 23.66 25.86 19.07
C THR A 237 23.53 26.23 17.58
N PRO A 238 23.11 27.46 17.26
CA PRO A 238 23.15 27.95 15.88
C PRO A 238 24.52 27.78 15.21
N GLU A 239 25.60 27.93 15.99
CA GLU A 239 26.98 27.79 15.53
C GLU A 239 27.34 26.33 15.17
N ASP A 240 26.79 25.35 15.90
CA ASP A 240 26.94 23.92 15.55
C ASP A 240 26.24 23.58 14.23
N VAL A 241 25.11 24.23 13.96
CA VAL A 241 24.36 24.06 12.72
C VAL A 241 25.09 24.73 11.56
N GLU A 242 25.50 25.98 11.72
CA GLU A 242 26.26 26.74 10.72
C GLU A 242 27.55 26.02 10.33
N ASN A 243 28.38 25.63 11.29
CA ASN A 243 29.62 24.90 11.02
C ASN A 243 29.37 23.60 10.25
N ARG A 244 28.28 22.89 10.56
CA ARG A 244 27.94 21.65 9.87
C ARG A 244 27.43 21.91 8.44
N LEU A 245 26.65 22.96 8.23
CA LEU A 245 26.18 23.35 6.90
C LEU A 245 27.35 23.83 6.03
N SER A 246 28.28 24.61 6.57
CA SER A 246 29.52 25.01 5.89
C SER A 246 30.40 23.81 5.54
N ASN A 247 30.55 22.84 6.46
CA ASN A 247 31.32 21.61 6.19
C ASN A 247 30.68 20.69 5.14
N LEU A 248 29.36 20.80 4.94
CA LEU A 248 28.65 20.12 3.85
C LEU A 248 28.65 20.94 2.55
N GLY A 249 29.17 22.16 2.58
CA GLY A 249 29.19 23.09 1.43
C GLY A 249 27.83 23.69 1.09
N TYR A 250 26.92 23.78 2.07
CA TYR A 250 25.59 24.39 1.89
C TYR A 250 25.57 25.90 2.18
N LEU A 251 26.68 26.43 2.71
CA LEU A 251 26.96 27.85 2.97
C LEU A 251 28.28 28.24 2.31
#